data_AF-A0A956CJ58-F1
#
_entry.id   AF-A0A956CJ58-F1
#
_cell.length_a   1.000
_cell.length_b   1.000
_cell.length_c   1.000
_cell.angle_alpha   90.00
_cell.angle_beta   90.00
_cell.angle_gamma   90.00
#
_symmetry.space_group_name_H-M   'P 1'
#
loop_
_entity.id
_entity.type
_entity.pdbx_description
1 polymer ?
#
loop_
_entity_poly.entity_id
_entity_poly.type
_entity_poly.pdbx_seq_one_letter_code
_entity_poly.pdbx_strand_id
1 'polypeptide(L)'
;GGDDAANGRVFCASHNLNAAKKTFGKEYVEEKKRLRQRRRSDPGDAADAEAREKQDKLLLALTSQGFKKAEAKQATEKLAREARTLSLEELLRRALALLVPR
;
A
#
# COMPACT_ATOMS: atom_id res chain seq x y z
N GLY A 1 11.47 36.57 -20.86
CA GLY A 1 11.12 35.25 -20.29
C GLY A 1 11.10 35.39 -18.80
N GLY A 2 9.93 35.37 -18.19
CA GLY A 2 9.78 35.36 -16.74
C GLY A 2 9.63 33.91 -16.30
N ASP A 3 10.73 33.31 -15.85
CA ASP A 3 10.76 31.95 -15.32
C ASP A 3 10.25 31.95 -13.86
N ASP A 4 8.95 32.12 -13.70
CA ASP A 4 8.27 31.92 -12.41
C ASP A 4 7.73 30.49 -12.30
N ALA A 5 8.64 29.50 -12.36
CA ALA A 5 8.35 28.11 -12.05
C ALA A 5 8.55 27.83 -10.54
N ALA A 6 8.21 28.79 -9.67
CA ALA A 6 8.58 28.77 -8.25
C ALA A 6 7.88 27.68 -7.40
N ASN A 7 6.84 27.01 -7.90
CA ASN A 7 6.03 26.08 -7.08
C ASN A 7 5.78 24.70 -7.70
N GLY A 8 6.59 24.27 -8.65
CA GLY A 8 6.59 22.89 -9.14
C GLY A 8 7.34 21.96 -8.18
N ARG A 9 6.81 21.62 -7.00
CA ARG A 9 7.35 20.48 -6.24
C ARG A 9 6.97 19.21 -7.00
N VAL A 10 7.83 18.79 -7.92
CA VAL A 10 7.68 17.51 -8.61
C VAL A 10 7.83 16.41 -7.55
N PHE A 11 6.70 15.87 -7.07
CA PHE A 11 6.62 14.82 -6.06
C PHE A 11 7.07 13.45 -6.58
N CYS A 12 8.02 13.40 -7.51
CA CYS A 12 8.56 12.14 -7.96
C CYS A 12 9.64 11.63 -7.00
N ALA A 13 9.83 10.32 -6.99
CA ALA A 13 10.72 9.64 -6.04
C ALA A 13 12.17 10.16 -6.10
N SER A 14 12.69 10.51 -7.28
CA SER A 14 14.05 11.00 -7.46
C SER A 14 14.25 12.42 -6.91
N HIS A 15 13.32 13.34 -7.17
CA HIS A 15 13.37 14.70 -6.63
C HIS A 15 13.19 14.70 -5.10
N ASN A 16 12.25 13.90 -4.59
CA ASN A 16 12.07 13.72 -3.15
C ASN A 16 13.32 13.13 -2.48
N LEU A 17 14.00 12.18 -3.14
CA LEU A 17 15.26 11.63 -2.64
C LEU A 17 16.38 12.68 -2.62
N ASN A 18 16.49 13.50 -3.67
CA ASN A 18 17.50 14.55 -3.74
C ASN A 18 17.27 15.61 -2.66
N ALA A 19 16.02 16.06 -2.49
CA ALA A 19 15.64 16.97 -1.42
C ALA A 19 15.96 16.39 -0.04
N ALA A 20 15.60 15.13 0.22
CA ALA A 20 15.90 14.46 1.47
C ALA A 20 17.41 14.37 1.76
N LYS A 21 18.23 14.07 0.74
CA LYS A 21 19.70 14.05 0.90
C LYS A 21 20.26 15.42 1.24
N LYS A 22 19.70 16.50 0.70
CA LYS A 22 20.11 17.88 1.02
C LYS A 22 19.69 18.29 2.43
N THR A 23 18.49 17.94 2.88
CA THR A 23 17.97 18.33 4.20
C THR A 23 18.55 17.50 5.34
N PHE A 24 18.66 16.18 5.18
CA PHE A 24 19.02 15.26 6.25
C PHE A 24 20.43 14.67 6.12
N GLY A 25 21.10 14.90 4.99
CA GLY A 25 22.40 14.32 4.69
C GLY A 25 22.29 12.95 4.01
N LYS A 26 23.31 12.61 3.21
CA LYS A 26 23.37 11.37 2.44
C LYS A 26 23.44 10.14 3.36
N GLU A 27 24.23 10.20 4.42
CA GLU A 27 24.43 9.08 5.35
C GLU A 27 23.14 8.70 6.08
N TYR A 28 22.41 9.69 6.60
CA TYR A 28 21.11 9.49 7.24
C TYR A 28 20.11 8.81 6.30
N VAL A 29 20.04 9.28 5.04
CA VAL A 29 19.12 8.73 4.05
C VAL A 29 19.47 7.27 3.71
N GLU A 30 20.76 6.95 3.54
CA GLU A 30 21.20 5.58 3.27
C GLU A 30 21.01 4.65 4.49
N GLU A 31 21.22 5.14 5.72
CA GLU A 31 20.92 4.38 6.94
C GLU A 31 19.42 4.06 7.03
N LYS A 32 18.55 5.04 6.79
CA LYS A 32 17.10 4.82 6.77
C LYS A 32 16.67 3.85 5.68
N LYS A 33 17.30 3.87 4.50
CA LYS A 33 17.08 2.86 3.46
C LYS A 33 17.50 1.47 3.94
N ARG A 34 18.68 1.34 4.56
CA ARG A 34 19.17 0.06 5.10
C ARG A 34 18.23 -0.50 6.15
N LEU A 35 17.71 0.35 7.04
CA LEU A 35 16.71 -0.04 8.04
C LEU A 35 15.41 -0.53 7.41
N ARG A 36 14.93 0.14 6.34
CA ARG A 36 13.75 -0.31 5.59
C ARG A 36 13.98 -1.64 4.88
N GLN A 37 15.16 -1.83 4.28
CA GLN A 37 15.52 -3.09 3.64
C GLN A 37 15.58 -4.23 4.65
N ARG A 38 16.19 -4.00 5.82
CA ARG A 38 16.24 -5.00 6.90
C ARG A 38 14.85 -5.41 7.39
N ARG A 39 13.93 -4.46 7.57
CA ARG A 39 12.53 -4.77 7.91
C ARG A 39 11.87 -5.62 6.83
N ARG A 40 12.05 -5.29 5.55
CA ARG A 40 11.53 -6.13 4.45
C ARG A 40 12.12 -7.54 4.40
N SER A 41 13.30 -7.77 4.97
CA SER A 41 13.94 -9.07 5.03
C SER A 41 13.50 -9.92 6.22
N ASP A 42 12.70 -9.37 7.14
CA ASP A 42 12.10 -10.15 8.21
C ASP A 42 10.94 -10.99 7.65
N PRO A 43 10.95 -12.33 7.79
CA PRO A 43 9.89 -13.18 7.26
C PRO A 43 8.51 -12.87 7.86
N GLY A 44 8.43 -12.33 9.08
CA GLY A 44 7.17 -11.86 9.66
C GLY A 44 6.62 -10.62 8.94
N ASP A 45 7.50 -9.66 8.62
CA ASP A 45 7.15 -8.45 7.86
C ASP A 45 6.78 -8.78 6.40
N ALA A 46 7.38 -9.82 5.81
CA ALA A 46 7.07 -10.27 4.46
C ALA A 46 5.65 -10.84 4.35
N ALA A 47 5.24 -11.69 5.28
CA ALA A 47 3.88 -12.24 5.34
C ALA A 47 2.83 -11.13 5.58
N ASP A 48 3.16 -10.15 6.43
CA ASP A 48 2.30 -8.99 6.66
C ASP A 48 2.23 -8.04 5.47
N ALA A 49 3.32 -7.88 4.71
CA ALA A 49 3.34 -7.12 3.48
C ALA A 49 2.45 -7.78 2.40
N GLU A 50 2.56 -9.11 2.24
CA GLU A 50 1.72 -9.86 1.30
C GLU A 50 0.24 -9.79 1.68
N ALA A 51 -0.10 -9.92 2.97
CA ALA A 51 -1.47 -9.79 3.44
C ALA A 51 -2.05 -8.40 3.17
N ARG A 52 -1.25 -7.33 3.36
CA ARG A 52 -1.66 -5.95 3.02
C ARG A 52 -1.85 -5.77 1.51
N GLU A 53 -0.95 -6.32 0.70
CA GLU A 53 -1.08 -6.26 -0.76
C GLU A 53 -2.35 -7.00 -1.24
N LYS A 54 -2.66 -8.16 -0.65
CA LYS A 54 -3.92 -8.88 -0.91
C LYS A 54 -5.14 -8.05 -0.53
N GLN A 55 -5.12 -7.35 0.61
CA GLN A 55 -6.21 -6.46 1.04
C GLN A 55 -6.39 -5.28 0.07
N ASP A 56 -5.31 -4.65 -0.37
CA ASP A 56 -5.36 -3.54 -1.32
C ASP A 56 -5.93 -3.99 -2.68
N LYS A 57 -5.50 -5.16 -3.17
CA LYS A 57 -6.04 -5.78 -4.39
C LYS A 57 -7.52 -6.12 -4.26
N LEU A 58 -7.93 -6.66 -3.10
CA LEU A 58 -9.33 -6.98 -2.83
C LEU A 58 -10.20 -5.72 -2.79
N LEU A 59 -9.73 -4.66 -2.12
CA LEU A 59 -10.43 -3.38 -2.07
C LEU A 59 -10.59 -2.80 -3.48
N LEU A 60 -9.52 -2.80 -4.28
CA LEU A 60 -9.56 -2.32 -5.65
C LEU A 60 -10.57 -3.12 -6.49
N ALA A 61 -10.53 -4.45 -6.41
CA ALA A 61 -11.43 -5.34 -7.16
C ALA A 61 -12.91 -5.14 -6.79
N LEU A 62 -13.23 -4.98 -5.50
CA LEU A 62 -14.60 -4.72 -5.07
C LEU A 62 -15.08 -3.34 -5.54
N THR A 63 -14.23 -2.31 -5.44
CA THR A 63 -14.60 -0.97 -5.93
C THR A 63 -14.74 -0.92 -7.45
N SER A 64 -13.94 -1.68 -8.20
CA SER A 64 -14.07 -1.75 -9.66
C SER A 64 -15.32 -2.52 -10.11
N GLN A 65 -15.86 -3.41 -9.28
CA GLN A 65 -17.16 -4.03 -9.50
C GLN A 65 -18.37 -3.15 -9.11
N GLY A 66 -18.13 -1.95 -8.59
CA GLY A 66 -19.18 -0.99 -8.28
C GLY A 66 -19.67 -0.98 -6.83
N PHE A 67 -19.06 -1.76 -5.94
CA PHE A 67 -19.36 -1.67 -4.51
C PHE A 67 -18.86 -0.35 -3.93
N LYS A 68 -19.59 0.21 -2.96
CA LYS A 68 -19.16 1.44 -2.29
C LYS A 68 -17.86 1.19 -1.54
N LYS A 69 -16.94 2.15 -1.61
CA LYS A 69 -15.62 2.06 -0.94
C LYS A 69 -15.75 1.76 0.57
N ALA A 70 -16.77 2.29 1.23
CA ALA A 70 -17.02 2.04 2.65
C ALA A 70 -17.38 0.56 2.92
N GLU A 71 -18.25 -0.02 2.10
CA GLU A 71 -18.67 -1.43 2.21
C GLU A 71 -17.52 -2.37 1.86
N ALA A 72 -16.80 -2.08 0.76
CA ALA A 72 -15.62 -2.84 0.36
C ALA A 72 -14.54 -2.82 1.46
N LYS A 73 -14.31 -1.66 2.09
CA LYS A 73 -13.38 -1.53 3.21
C LYS A 73 -13.80 -2.39 4.41
N GLN A 74 -15.08 -2.31 4.82
CA GLN A 74 -15.60 -3.14 5.91
C GLN A 74 -15.48 -4.65 5.61
N ALA A 75 -15.74 -5.07 4.38
CA ALA A 75 -15.57 -6.47 3.98
C ALA A 75 -14.10 -6.91 4.02
N THR A 76 -13.18 -6.08 3.50
CA THR A 76 -11.73 -6.36 3.54
C THR A 76 -11.19 -6.42 4.97
N GLU A 77 -11.71 -5.59 5.87
CA GLU A 77 -11.30 -5.54 7.28
C GLU A 77 -11.76 -6.80 8.06
N LYS A 78 -12.97 -7.30 7.77
CA LYS A 78 -13.45 -8.58 8.33
C LYS A 78 -12.59 -9.78 7.89
N LEU A 79 -12.05 -9.74 6.67
CA LEU A 79 -11.21 -10.79 6.10
C LEU A 79 -9.71 -10.59 6.36
N ALA A 80 -9.33 -9.56 7.13
CA ALA A 80 -7.93 -9.19 7.31
C ALA A 80 -7.08 -10.30 7.94
N ARG A 81 -7.66 -11.08 8.86
CA ARG A 81 -6.98 -12.23 9.50
C ARG A 81 -6.79 -13.39 8.54
N GLU A 82 -7.74 -13.58 7.63
CA GLU A 82 -7.74 -14.67 6.64
C GLU A 82 -6.83 -14.37 5.45
N ALA A 83 -6.49 -13.10 5.22
CA ALA A 83 -5.60 -12.68 4.14
C ALA A 83 -4.18 -13.28 4.22
N ARG A 84 -3.76 -13.74 5.40
CA ARG A 84 -2.47 -14.40 5.62
C ARG A 84 -2.44 -15.84 5.10
N THR A 85 -3.60 -16.51 5.05
CA THR A 85 -3.68 -17.94 4.77
C THR A 85 -4.39 -18.24 3.46
N LEU A 86 -5.39 -17.44 3.10
CA LEU A 86 -6.20 -17.65 1.91
C LEU A 86 -5.60 -17.00 0.67
N SER A 87 -5.95 -17.57 -0.48
CA SER A 87 -5.67 -16.99 -1.79
C SER A 87 -6.55 -15.76 -2.04
N LEU A 88 -6.13 -14.90 -2.98
CA LEU A 88 -6.90 -13.71 -3.36
C LEU A 88 -8.30 -14.08 -3.89
N GLU A 89 -8.41 -15.17 -4.64
CA GLU A 89 -9.70 -15.63 -5.20
C GLU A 89 -10.68 -16.05 -4.10
N GLU A 90 -10.21 -16.77 -3.09
CA GLU A 90 -11.05 -17.20 -1.96
C GLU A 90 -11.51 -16.00 -1.13
N LEU A 91 -10.63 -15.04 -0.89
CA LEU A 91 -10.97 -13.78 -0.23
C LEU A 91 -12.03 -13.01 -1.01
N LEU A 92 -11.94 -12.99 -2.34
CA LEU A 92 -12.91 -12.31 -3.20
C LEU A 92 -14.27 -13.00 -3.16
N ARG A 93 -14.32 -14.33 -3.23
CA ARG A 93 -15.58 -15.09 -3.08
C ARG A 93 -16.21 -14.86 -1.72
N ARG A 94 -15.43 -14.86 -0.64
CA ARG A 94 -15.92 -14.57 0.72
C ARG A 94 -16.41 -13.14 0.87
N ALA A 95 -15.69 -12.16 0.30
CA ALA A 95 -16.10 -10.77 0.34
C ALA A 95 -17.43 -10.54 -0.39
N LEU A 96 -17.61 -11.17 -1.56
CA LEU A 96 -18.89 -11.11 -2.29
C LEU A 96 -20.03 -11.76 -1.50
N ALA A 97 -19.79 -12.88 -0.82
CA ALA A 97 -20.78 -13.53 0.04
C ALA A 97 -21.19 -12.66 1.25
N LEU A 98 -20.30 -11.79 1.74
CA LEU A 98 -20.61 -10.84 2.81
C LEU A 98 -21.40 -9.62 2.32
N LEU A 99 -21.18 -9.19 1.08
CA LEU A 99 -21.76 -7.97 0.51
C LEU A 99 -23.10 -8.22 -0.18
N VAL A 100 -23.33 -9.43 -0.70
CA VAL A 100 -24.58 -9.81 -1.34
C VAL A 100 -25.27 -10.86 -0.46
N PRO A 101 -26.12 -10.45 0.49
CA PRO A 101 -26.98 -11.40 1.18
C PRO A 101 -27.92 -12.05 0.16
N ARG A 102 -27.99 -13.39 0.19
CA ARG A 102 -28.93 -14.17 -0.61
C ARG A 102 -30.36 -13.99 -0.13
#